data_AF-A0A7V2CNP6-F1
#
_entry.id   AF-A0A7V2CNP6-F1
#
_cell.length_a   1.000
_cell.length_b   1.000
_cell.length_c   1.000
_cell.angle_alpha   90.00
_cell.angle_beta   90.00
_cell.angle_gamma   90.00
#
_symmetry.space_group_name_H-M   'P 1'
#
loop_
_entity.id
_entity.type
_entity.pdbx_description
1 polymer ?
#
loop_
_entity_poly.entity_id
_entity_poly.type
_entity_poly.pdbx_seq_one_letter_code
_entity_poly.pdbx_strand_id
1 'polypeptide(L)'
;MSDVGVTLVIAAGRPGTDFPHLREKVNEFVGLAFYLPLLNSAQTGSLQGKYGHGGRGEEMFRSQLNLELARRAGQAGRLGVDEAIYRRLAAAYERGGPGRD
;
A
#
# COMPACT_ATOMS: atom_id res chain seq x y z
N MET A 1 11.95 19.58 3.55
CA MET A 1 11.97 18.10 3.50
C MET A 1 10.52 17.66 3.43
N SER A 2 10.10 17.16 2.28
CA SER A 2 8.70 16.89 1.98
C SER A 2 8.22 15.71 2.81
N ASP A 3 7.25 15.99 3.66
CA ASP A 3 6.44 15.04 4.41
C ASP A 3 5.62 14.22 3.39
N VAL A 4 6.15 13.08 2.95
CA VAL A 4 5.37 12.08 2.22
C VAL A 4 4.58 11.29 3.26
N GLY A 5 3.70 12.00 3.96
CA GLY A 5 2.63 11.40 4.72
C GLY A 5 1.78 10.64 3.72
N VAL A 6 1.79 9.31 3.79
CA VAL A 6 0.76 8.48 3.17
C VAL A 6 -0.52 8.81 3.91
N THR A 7 -1.19 9.89 3.49
CA THR A 7 -2.48 10.30 4.02
C THR A 7 -3.47 9.21 3.64
N LEU A 8 -3.70 8.32 4.60
CA LEU A 8 -4.77 7.35 4.56
C LEU A 8 -6.08 8.14 4.63
N VAL A 9 -6.57 8.61 3.48
CA VAL A 9 -7.96 9.03 3.35
C VAL A 9 -8.79 7.75 3.39
N ILE A 10 -8.98 7.20 4.59
CA ILE A 10 -10.24 6.52 4.88
C ILE A 10 -11.25 7.66 4.82
N ALA A 11 -11.74 7.95 3.62
CA ALA A 11 -12.94 8.75 3.49
C ALA A 11 -13.92 8.12 4.46
N ALA A 12 -14.42 8.93 5.40
CA ALA A 12 -15.52 8.58 6.27
C ALA A 12 -16.71 8.24 5.36
N GLY A 13 -16.69 7.01 4.84
CA GLY A 13 -17.72 6.45 3.99
C GLY A 13 -18.96 6.39 4.84
N ARG A 14 -20.05 6.91 4.30
CA ARG A 14 -21.37 6.81 4.92
C ARG A 14 -21.57 5.39 5.47
N PRO A 15 -22.06 5.25 6.72
CA PRO A 15 -22.37 3.93 7.26
C PRO A 15 -23.41 3.30 6.33
N GLY A 16 -23.06 2.17 5.70
CA GLY A 16 -23.95 1.44 4.79
C GLY A 16 -23.44 1.16 3.37
N THR A 17 -22.27 1.65 2.94
CA THR A 17 -21.63 1.06 1.75
C THR A 17 -20.84 -0.16 2.18
N ASP A 18 -21.28 -1.35 1.77
CA ASP A 18 -20.38 -2.47 1.52
C ASP A 18 -19.16 -1.90 0.78
N PHE A 19 -17.97 -2.10 1.30
CA PHE A 19 -16.75 -1.79 0.56
C PHE A 19 -16.39 -3.06 -0.23
N PRO A 20 -16.90 -3.27 -1.47
CA PRO A 20 -16.59 -4.46 -2.27
C PRO A 20 -15.08 -4.61 -2.53
N HIS A 21 -14.29 -3.58 -2.23
CA HIS A 21 -12.85 -3.52 -2.43
C HIS A 21 -12.04 -3.35 -1.12
N LEU A 22 -12.64 -3.52 0.08
CA LEU A 22 -11.91 -3.32 1.35
C LEU A 22 -10.67 -4.22 1.43
N ARG A 23 -10.86 -5.50 1.08
CA ARG A 23 -9.78 -6.49 1.03
C ARG A 23 -8.68 -6.06 0.05
N GLU A 24 -9.05 -5.63 -1.15
CA GLU A 24 -8.09 -5.16 -2.16
C GLU A 24 -7.30 -3.95 -1.66
N LYS A 25 -7.95 -3.03 -0.94
CA LYS A 25 -7.29 -1.84 -0.37
C LYS A 25 -6.36 -2.16 0.80
N VAL A 26 -6.73 -3.13 1.63
CA VAL A 26 -5.85 -3.62 2.70
C VAL A 26 -4.63 -4.32 2.10
N ASN A 27 -4.83 -5.17 1.10
CA ASN A 27 -3.75 -5.87 0.41
C ASN A 27 -2.81 -4.90 -0.31
N GLU A 28 -3.37 -3.88 -0.97
CA GLU A 28 -2.61 -2.79 -1.58
C GLU A 28 -1.79 -2.02 -0.53
N PHE A 29 -2.40 -1.66 0.60
CA PHE A 29 -1.72 -0.95 1.68
C PHE A 29 -0.55 -1.75 2.26
N VAL A 30 -0.77 -3.03 2.59
CA VAL A 30 0.27 -3.92 3.10
C VAL A 30 1.38 -4.08 2.05
N GLY A 31 1.00 -4.25 0.78
CA GLY A 31 1.96 -4.31 -0.33
C GLY A 31 2.90 -3.11 -0.37
N LEU A 32 2.32 -1.91 -0.37
CA LEU A 32 3.07 -0.66 -0.42
C LEU A 32 3.90 -0.43 0.85
N ALA A 33 3.33 -0.67 2.03
CA ALA A 33 4.01 -0.41 3.31
C ALA A 33 5.24 -1.30 3.53
N PHE A 34 5.20 -2.55 3.06
CA PHE A 34 6.28 -3.50 3.28
C PHE A 34 7.24 -3.65 2.10
N TYR A 35 6.73 -3.74 0.86
CA TYR A 35 7.59 -3.99 -0.30
C TYR A 35 8.21 -2.74 -0.88
N LEU A 36 7.56 -1.57 -0.79
CA LEU A 36 8.12 -0.35 -1.38
C LEU A 36 9.47 0.06 -0.74
N PRO A 37 9.63 0.04 0.61
CA PRO A 37 10.93 0.33 1.23
C PRO A 37 12.02 -0.68 0.86
N LEU A 38 11.65 -1.96 0.73
CA LEU A 38 12.58 -3.03 0.32
C LEU A 38 13.05 -2.85 -1.12
N LEU A 39 12.13 -2.56 -2.04
CA LEU A 39 12.45 -2.32 -3.45
C LEU A 39 13.32 -1.07 -3.63
N ASN A 40 13.01 0.01 -2.89
CA ASN A 40 13.81 1.22 -2.90
C ASN A 40 15.23 0.95 -2.36
N SER A 41 15.36 0.15 -1.29
CA SER A 41 16.65 -0.21 -0.69
C SER A 41 17.47 -1.18 -1.55
N ALA A 42 16.83 -2.12 -2.23
CA ALA A 42 17.50 -3.07 -3.11
C ALA A 42 18.17 -2.36 -4.31
N GLN A 43 17.54 -1.30 -4.82
CA GLN A 43 18.06 -0.56 -5.97
C GLN A 43 19.10 0.50 -5.61
N THR A 44 19.20 0.91 -4.35
CA THR A 44 20.32 1.74 -3.87
C THR A 44 21.58 0.90 -3.61
N GLY A 45 21.42 -0.41 -3.34
CA GLY A 45 22.53 -1.30 -2.95
C GLY A 45 23.32 -1.97 -4.08
N SER A 46 22.75 -2.24 -5.27
CA SER A 46 23.39 -3.17 -6.22
C SER A 46 24.03 -2.57 -7.48
N LEU A 47 23.68 -1.37 -7.95
CA LEU A 47 23.99 -0.99 -9.35
C LEU A 47 24.28 0.49 -9.63
N GLN A 48 24.76 1.27 -8.65
CA GLN A 48 25.32 2.60 -8.96
C GLN A 48 26.77 2.48 -9.40
N GLY A 49 26.99 1.86 -10.57
CA GLY A 49 28.27 1.92 -11.26
C GLY A 49 28.58 3.33 -11.75
N LYS A 50 29.87 3.65 -11.87
CA LYS A 50 30.49 4.96 -12.23
C LYS A 50 29.96 5.64 -13.52
N TYR A 51 29.04 5.01 -14.26
CA TYR A 51 28.61 5.41 -15.61
C TYR A 51 27.09 5.57 -15.79
N GLY A 52 26.29 5.39 -14.73
CA GLY A 52 24.83 5.39 -14.85
C GLY A 52 24.15 6.16 -13.73
N HIS A 53 24.33 7.48 -13.68
CA HIS A 53 23.38 8.33 -12.98
C HIS A 53 22.16 8.44 -13.89
N GLY A 54 21.27 7.46 -13.78
CA GLY A 54 19.97 7.54 -14.42
C GLY A 54 19.37 8.91 -14.19
N GLY A 55 19.15 9.67 -15.26
CA GLY A 55 18.64 11.04 -15.13
C GLY A 55 17.28 11.06 -14.45
N ARG A 56 16.72 12.25 -14.22
CA ARG A 56 15.40 12.42 -13.56
C ARG A 56 14.29 11.53 -14.14
N GLY A 57 14.33 11.23 -15.43
CA GLY A 57 13.39 10.32 -16.08
C GLY A 57 13.52 8.87 -15.62
N GLU A 58 14.73 8.38 -15.42
CA GLU A 58 14.98 7.04 -14.90
C GLU A 58 14.59 6.95 -13.41
N GLU A 59 14.86 7.99 -12.62
CA GLU A 59 14.43 8.07 -11.22
C GLU A 59 12.90 8.02 -11.08
N MET A 60 12.19 8.80 -11.90
CA MET A 60 10.73 8.78 -11.95
C MET A 60 10.19 7.42 -12.39
N PHE A 61 10.75 6.83 -13.45
CA PHE A 61 10.33 5.53 -13.95
C PHE A 61 10.55 4.43 -12.91
N ARG A 62 11.71 4.43 -12.25
CA ARG A 62 12.02 3.48 -11.16
C ARG A 62 11.07 3.63 -9.99
N SER A 63 10.74 4.85 -9.58
CA SER A 63 9.78 5.10 -8.50
C SER A 63 8.40 4.52 -8.83
N GLN A 64 7.90 4.77 -10.04
CA GLN A 64 6.61 4.25 -10.49
C GLN A 64 6.62 2.73 -10.64
N LEU A 65 7.71 2.17 -11.17
CA LEU A 65 7.88 0.72 -11.28
C LEU A 65 7.88 0.06 -9.89
N ASN A 66 8.57 0.64 -8.92
CA ASN A 66 8.60 0.12 -7.55
C ASN A 66 7.23 0.17 -6.90
N LEU A 67 6.47 1.24 -7.13
CA LEU A 67 5.10 1.37 -6.65
C LEU A 67 4.20 0.28 -7.22
N GLU A 68 4.27 0.01 -8.53
CA GLU A 68 3.47 -1.03 -9.17
C GLU A 68 3.89 -2.44 -8.73
N LEU A 69 5.20 -2.70 -8.61
CA LEU A 69 5.72 -3.97 -8.10
C LEU A 69 5.29 -4.23 -6.66
N ALA A 70 5.34 -3.21 -5.79
CA ALA A 70 4.87 -3.32 -4.41
C ALA A 70 3.35 -3.58 -4.34
N ARG A 71 2.56 -2.94 -5.22
CA ARG A 71 1.12 -3.18 -5.35
C ARG A 71 0.82 -4.62 -5.70
N ARG A 72 1.48 -5.14 -6.74
CA ARG A 72 1.32 -6.53 -7.20
C ARG A 72 1.79 -7.53 -6.16
N ALA A 73 2.89 -7.23 -5.46
CA ALA A 73 3.39 -8.07 -4.38
C ALA A 73 2.40 -8.15 -3.20
N GLY A 74 1.74 -7.04 -2.83
CA GLY A 74 0.67 -7.05 -1.83
C GLY A 74 -0.58 -7.81 -2.26
N GLN A 75 -0.92 -7.78 -3.54
CA GLN A 75 -2.07 -8.53 -4.08
C GLN A 75 -1.79 -10.03 -4.21
N ALA A 76 -0.56 -10.42 -4.58
CA ALA A 76 -0.14 -11.81 -4.73
C ALA A 76 0.27 -12.45 -3.39
N GLY A 77 0.79 -11.66 -2.47
CA GLY A 77 1.32 -12.10 -1.18
C GLY A 77 0.21 -12.26 -0.13
N ARG A 78 -0.12 -13.51 0.23
CA ARG A 78 -0.85 -13.80 1.46
C ARG A 78 0.11 -13.72 2.65
N LEU A 79 0.40 -12.50 3.10
CA LEU A 79 1.31 -12.26 4.22
C LEU A 79 0.66 -12.57 5.58
N GLY A 80 -0.65 -12.84 5.61
CA GLY A 80 -1.43 -13.15 6.82
C GLY A 80 -1.77 -11.90 7.63
N VAL A 81 -0.89 -10.90 7.61
CA VAL A 81 -1.11 -9.57 8.22
C VAL A 81 -2.25 -8.81 7.51
N ASP A 82 -2.35 -8.96 6.19
CA ASP A 82 -3.44 -8.43 5.36
C ASP A 82 -4.80 -8.97 5.81
N GLU A 83 -4.90 -10.27 6.06
CA GLU A 83 -6.12 -10.90 6.56
C GLU A 83 -6.47 -10.45 7.98
N ALA A 84 -5.48 -10.30 8.86
CA ALA A 84 -5.70 -9.83 10.23
C ALA A 84 -6.22 -8.38 10.26
N ILE A 85 -5.64 -7.50 9.43
CA ILE A 85 -6.09 -6.11 9.28
C ILE A 85 -7.49 -6.06 8.68
N TYR A 86 -7.74 -6.83 7.61
CA TYR A 86 -9.05 -6.92 6.98
C TYR A 86 -10.13 -7.35 7.99
N ARG A 87 -9.89 -8.43 8.75
CA ARG A 87 -10.83 -8.92 9.77
C ARG A 87 -11.13 -7.89 10.84
N ARG A 88 -10.10 -7.17 11.31
CA ARG A 88 -10.28 -6.13 12.32
C ARG A 88 -11.11 -4.97 11.79
N LEU A 89 -10.86 -4.53 10.56
CA LEU A 89 -11.61 -3.44 9.92
C LEU A 89 -13.06 -3.86 9.62
N ALA A 90 -13.26 -5.07 9.12
CA ALA A 90 -14.59 -5.64 8.89
C ALA A 90 -15.40 -5.75 10.20
N ALA A 91 -14.79 -6.27 11.27
CA ALA A 91 -15.46 -6.38 12.57
C ALA A 91 -15.76 -5.02 13.22
N ALA A 92 -14.95 -3.99 12.97
CA ALA A 92 -15.22 -2.63 13.42
C ALA A 92 -16.42 -2.02 12.66
N TYR A 93 -16.55 -2.32 11.37
CA TYR A 93 -17.69 -1.90 10.56
C TYR A 93 -19.00 -2.56 11.03
N GLU A 94 -18.99 -3.87 11.23
CA GLU A 94 -20.17 -4.62 11.73
C GLU A 94 -20.64 -4.11 13.09
N ARG A 95 -19.71 -3.69 13.97
CA ARG A 95 -20.04 -3.11 15.28
C ARG A 95 -20.59 -1.68 15.23
N GLY A 96 -20.39 -0.96 14.13
CA GLY A 96 -20.86 0.42 13.91
C GLY A 96 -22.05 0.54 12.96
N GLY A 97 -22.67 -0.58 12.53
CA GLY A 97 -23.81 -0.60 11.62
C GLY A 97 -25.11 -0.04 12.24
N PRO A 98 -26.03 0.53 11.43
CA PRO A 98 -27.20 1.25 11.90
C PRO A 98 -28.23 0.29 12.50
N GLY A 99 -28.52 0.41 13.80
CA GLY A 99 -29.62 -0.35 14.42
C GLY A 99 -29.47 -0.70 15.90
N ARG A 100 -28.73 0.07 16.69
CA ARG A 100 -28.75 -0.05 18.15
C ARG A 100 -28.89 1.31 18.82
N ASP A 101 -30.05 1.91 18.63
CA ASP A 101 -30.69 2.83 19.56
C ASP A 101 -32.19 2.49 19.58
#